data_AF-A0A537YJU8-F1
#
_entry.id   AF-A0A537YJU8-F1
#
_cell.length_a   1.000
_cell.length_b   1.000
_cell.length_c   1.000
_cell.angle_alpha   90.00
_cell.angle_beta   90.00
_cell.angle_gamma   90.00
#
_symmetry.space_group_name_H-M   'P 1'
#
loop_
_entity.id
_entity.type
_entity.pdbx_description
1 polymer ?
#
loop_
_entity_poly.entity_id
_entity_poly.type
_entity_poly.pdbx_seq_one_letter_code
_entity_poly.pdbx_strand_id
1 'polypeptide(L)'
;MSQARAILRDVGGEPMPAVRFAETARRLGAGARAAGLATPAFRCPPRVGGVNRTIRRYPGGTVVSVAMRGRAFEDVVLDMVEGVVVTNRLVGDGAQRARTALLEAAGVVAAGVETRAA
;
A
#
# COMPACT_ATOMS: atom_id res chain seq x y z
N MET A 1 -24.41 29.77 -10.99
CA MET A 1 -22.96 29.66 -11.22
C MET A 1 -22.24 29.58 -9.88
N SER A 2 -22.12 28.36 -9.33
CA SER A 2 -21.51 28.11 -8.02
C SER A 2 -20.10 27.55 -8.23
N GLN A 3 -19.07 28.34 -7.89
CA GLN A 3 -17.72 27.82 -7.76
C GLN A 3 -17.54 27.28 -6.34
N ALA A 4 -17.81 25.99 -6.16
CA ALA A 4 -17.34 25.25 -4.99
C ALA A 4 -15.86 24.91 -5.20
N ARG A 5 -14.97 25.85 -4.88
CA ARG A 5 -13.54 25.54 -4.67
C ARG A 5 -13.44 24.76 -3.37
N ALA A 6 -13.47 23.44 -3.47
CA ALA A 6 -13.08 22.57 -2.36
C ALA A 6 -11.64 22.93 -1.98
N ILE A 7 -11.47 23.50 -0.79
CA ILE A 7 -10.18 23.65 -0.13
C ILE A 7 -9.63 22.24 0.03
N LEU A 8 -8.68 21.88 -0.84
CA LEU A 8 -7.82 20.72 -0.69
C LEU A 8 -7.11 20.93 0.65
N ARG A 9 -7.67 20.38 1.73
CA ARG A 9 -6.88 20.18 2.94
C ARG A 9 -5.85 19.14 2.54
N ASP A 10 -4.65 19.63 2.29
CA ASP A 10 -3.42 18.86 2.45
C ASP A 10 -3.44 18.33 3.88
N VAL A 11 -4.10 17.18 4.07
CA VAL A 11 -3.72 16.26 5.14
C VAL A 11 -2.39 15.74 4.62
N GLY A 12 -1.33 16.51 4.87
CA GLY A 12 0.02 16.22 4.43
C GLY A 12 0.46 14.92 5.09
N GLY A 13 0.04 13.80 4.52
CA GLY A 13 0.48 12.48 4.91
C GLY A 13 1.99 12.48 4.73
N GLU A 14 2.69 12.28 5.85
CA GLU A 14 4.13 12.45 5.92
C GLU A 14 4.80 11.69 4.76
N PRO A 15 5.66 12.34 3.94
CA PRO A 15 6.25 11.68 2.78
C PRO A 15 7.05 10.46 3.25
N MET A 16 6.92 9.33 2.57
CA MET A 16 7.58 8.09 2.99
C MET A 16 9.11 8.16 2.82
N PRO A 17 9.91 8.14 3.92
CA PRO A 17 11.36 8.02 3.81
C PRO A 17 11.76 6.60 3.39
N ALA A 18 12.91 6.46 2.72
CA ALA A 18 13.38 5.16 2.22
C ALA A 18 13.58 4.10 3.34
N VAL A 19 14.01 4.53 4.53
CA VAL A 19 14.15 3.64 5.70
C VAL A 19 12.80 3.09 6.14
N ARG A 20 11.77 3.95 6.20
CA ARG A 20 10.40 3.57 6.55
C ARG A 20 9.81 2.65 5.46
N PHE A 21 10.07 2.91 4.18
CA PHE A 21 9.70 1.99 3.10
C PHE A 21 10.30 0.59 3.29
N ALA A 22 11.59 0.50 3.58
CA ALA A 22 12.26 -0.78 3.80
C ALA A 22 11.72 -1.51 5.03
N GLU A 23 11.40 -0.78 6.10
CA GLU A 23 10.77 -1.33 7.30
C GLU A 23 9.36 -1.86 7.03
N THR A 24 8.51 -1.06 6.39
CA THR A 24 7.17 -1.48 5.95
C THR A 24 7.25 -2.70 5.04
N ALA A 25 8.19 -2.74 4.08
CA ALA A 25 8.40 -3.88 3.20
C ALA A 25 8.75 -5.16 3.98
N ARG A 26 9.62 -5.07 5.00
CA ARG A 26 9.95 -6.20 5.87
C ARG A 26 8.74 -6.69 6.65
N ARG A 27 7.99 -5.77 7.26
CA ARG A 27 6.77 -6.09 8.02
C ARG A 27 5.70 -6.75 7.15
N LEU A 28 5.44 -6.21 5.96
CA LEU A 28 4.53 -6.81 4.99
C LEU A 28 5.01 -8.19 4.54
N GLY A 29 6.32 -8.37 4.35
CA GLY A 29 6.87 -9.68 4.05
C GLY A 29 6.70 -10.69 5.18
N ALA A 30 6.80 -10.26 6.44
CA ALA A 30 6.52 -11.12 7.58
C ALA A 30 5.02 -11.46 7.69
N GLY A 31 4.14 -10.45 7.57
CA GLY A 31 2.69 -10.64 7.60
C GLY A 31 2.18 -11.53 6.47
N ALA A 32 2.68 -11.35 5.25
CA ALA A 32 2.33 -12.20 4.11
C ALA A 32 2.74 -13.67 4.35
N ARG A 33 3.96 -13.92 4.85
CA ARG A 33 4.41 -15.29 5.18
C ARG A 33 3.56 -15.91 6.29
N ALA A 34 3.26 -15.17 7.35
CA ALA A 34 2.41 -15.64 8.45
C ALA A 34 1.00 -16.00 7.97
N ALA A 35 0.49 -15.31 6.94
CA ALA A 35 -0.78 -15.60 6.30
C ALA A 35 -0.70 -16.69 5.20
N GLY A 36 0.44 -17.36 5.02
CA GLY A 36 0.62 -18.39 3.98
C GLY A 36 0.67 -17.86 2.55
N LEU A 37 0.93 -16.56 2.36
CA LEU A 37 0.95 -15.89 1.06
C LEU A 37 2.36 -15.84 0.46
N ALA A 38 2.44 -15.86 -0.86
CA ALA A 38 3.67 -15.55 -1.57
C ALA A 38 4.09 -14.11 -1.29
N THR A 39 5.37 -13.93 -0.94
CA THR A 39 5.93 -12.62 -0.59
C THR A 39 6.63 -11.99 -1.79
N PRO A 40 6.15 -10.86 -2.33
CA PRO A 40 6.85 -10.15 -3.39
C PRO A 40 8.10 -9.44 -2.84
N ALA A 41 9.09 -9.23 -3.71
CA ALA A 41 10.15 -8.26 -3.45
C ALA A 41 9.62 -6.85 -3.70
N PHE A 42 9.87 -5.92 -2.77
CA PHE A 42 9.50 -4.51 -2.93
C PHE A 42 10.66 -3.68 -3.49
N ARG A 43 10.33 -2.74 -4.39
CA ARG A 43 11.27 -1.79 -5.00
C ARG A 43 10.62 -0.40 -5.17
N CYS A 44 11.45 0.61 -5.39
CA CYS A 44 11.01 1.98 -5.68
C CYS A 44 12.10 2.73 -6.46
N PRO A 45 11.77 3.60 -7.43
CA PRO A 45 10.46 3.77 -8.06
C PRO A 45 10.17 2.67 -9.12
N PRO A 46 8.95 2.60 -9.68
CA PRO A 46 8.68 1.82 -10.89
C PRO A 46 9.55 2.30 -12.06
N ARG A 47 9.91 1.37 -12.96
CA ARG A 47 10.65 1.72 -14.19
C ARG A 47 9.77 2.39 -15.26
N VAL A 48 8.46 2.22 -15.15
CA VAL A 48 7.47 2.88 -16.00
C VAL A 48 7.13 4.22 -15.35
N GLY A 49 7.27 5.32 -16.10
CA GLY A 49 6.95 6.66 -15.60
C GLY A 49 5.44 6.87 -15.44
N GLY A 50 5.05 7.73 -14.50
CA GLY A 50 3.65 8.16 -14.32
C GLY A 50 2.70 7.15 -13.69
N VAL A 51 3.19 5.98 -13.27
CA VAL A 51 2.36 4.95 -12.59
C VAL A 51 2.73 4.82 -11.12
N ASN A 52 1.70 4.62 -10.28
CA ASN A 52 1.88 4.50 -8.83
C ASN A 52 2.48 3.14 -8.43
N ARG A 53 2.13 2.07 -9.16
CA ARG A 53 2.61 0.71 -8.89
C ARG A 53 2.80 -0.08 -10.19
N THR A 54 3.84 -0.90 -10.22
CA THR A 54 4.03 -1.94 -11.25
C THR A 54 4.27 -3.30 -10.62
N ILE A 55 3.82 -4.37 -11.29
CA ILE A 55 4.05 -5.76 -10.89
C ILE A 55 4.80 -6.47 -12.01
N ARG A 56 5.97 -7.02 -11.69
CA ARG A 56 6.76 -7.85 -12.62
C ARG A 56 6.78 -9.28 -12.10
N ARG A 57 6.29 -10.22 -12.91
CA ARG A 57 6.32 -11.66 -12.62
C ARG A 57 7.48 -12.32 -13.36
N TYR A 58 8.15 -13.26 -12.72
CA TYR A 58 9.24 -14.04 -13.31
C TYR A 58 9.32 -15.43 -12.65
N PRO A 59 10.00 -16.42 -13.27
CA PRO A 59 10.19 -17.72 -12.64
C PRO A 59 10.86 -17.57 -11.27
N GLY A 60 10.18 -18.02 -10.21
CA GLY A 60 10.67 -17.93 -8.83
C GLY A 60 10.26 -16.70 -8.04
N GLY A 61 9.45 -15.78 -8.58
CA GLY A 61 8.92 -14.69 -7.76
C GLY A 61 8.19 -13.56 -8.47
N THR A 62 7.85 -12.54 -7.68
CA THR A 62 7.21 -11.32 -8.17
C THR A 62 7.88 -10.11 -7.53
N VAL A 63 8.08 -9.05 -8.31
CA VAL A 63 8.52 -7.74 -7.83
C VAL A 63 7.34 -6.77 -7.89
N VAL A 64 7.06 -6.11 -6.77
CA VAL A 64 6.16 -4.96 -6.68
C VAL A 64 7.01 -3.71 -6.56
N SER A 65 6.89 -2.80 -7.52
CA SER A 65 7.55 -1.48 -7.45
C SER A 65 6.52 -0.40 -7.20
N VAL A 66 6.77 0.52 -6.26
CA VAL A 66 5.82 1.57 -5.85
C VAL A 66 6.48 2.95 -5.93
N ALA A 67 5.73 3.94 -6.41
CA ALA A 67 6.16 5.34 -6.43
C ALA A 67 5.98 5.98 -5.06
N MET A 68 7.04 6.62 -4.54
CA MET A 68 7.03 7.28 -3.23
C MET A 68 6.98 8.81 -3.30
N ARG A 69 7.56 9.40 -4.35
CA ARG A 69 7.75 10.86 -4.44
C ARG A 69 6.40 11.55 -4.59
N GLY A 70 6.16 12.56 -3.74
CA GLY A 70 4.93 13.37 -3.78
C GLY A 70 3.69 12.62 -3.31
N ARG A 71 3.86 11.51 -2.57
CA ARG A 71 2.76 10.69 -2.08
C ARG A 71 2.77 10.59 -0.56
N ALA A 72 1.57 10.58 0.01
CA ALA A 72 1.36 10.33 1.42
C ALA A 72 1.82 8.91 1.79
N PHE A 73 2.28 8.74 3.03
CA PHE A 73 2.73 7.45 3.56
C PHE A 73 1.65 6.37 3.40
N GLU A 74 0.42 6.66 3.80
CA GLU A 74 -0.72 5.74 3.77
C GLU A 74 -0.98 5.23 2.35
N ASP A 75 -0.90 6.15 1.40
CA ASP A 75 -1.07 5.95 -0.04
C ASP A 75 -0.03 4.97 -0.61
N VAL A 76 1.21 5.08 -0.15
CA VAL A 76 2.30 4.16 -0.54
C VAL A 76 2.08 2.78 0.10
N VAL A 77 1.70 2.73 1.38
CA VAL A 77 1.42 1.47 2.08
C VAL A 77 0.26 0.71 1.44
N LEU A 78 -0.84 1.41 1.13
CA LEU A 78 -2.00 0.84 0.41
C LEU A 78 -1.56 0.20 -0.89
N ASP A 79 -0.66 0.86 -1.63
CA ASP A 79 -0.15 0.29 -2.86
C ASP A 79 0.75 -0.93 -2.66
N MET A 80 1.56 -0.95 -1.60
CA MET A 80 2.35 -2.12 -1.24
C MET A 80 1.45 -3.31 -0.87
N VAL A 81 0.41 -3.09 -0.06
CA VAL A 81 -0.58 -4.10 0.35
C VAL A 81 -1.32 -4.66 -0.85
N GLU A 82 -1.87 -3.80 -1.69
CA GLU A 82 -2.62 -4.24 -2.87
C GLU A 82 -1.70 -4.94 -3.89
N GLY A 83 -0.41 -4.60 -3.92
CA GLY A 83 0.60 -5.37 -4.63
C GLY A 83 0.71 -6.83 -4.17
N VAL A 84 0.61 -7.10 -2.86
CA VAL A 84 0.60 -8.47 -2.30
C VAL A 84 -0.69 -9.19 -2.69
N VAL A 85 -1.85 -8.54 -2.55
CA VAL A 85 -3.17 -9.09 -2.90
C VAL A 85 -3.21 -9.53 -4.37
N VAL A 86 -2.82 -8.64 -5.29
CA VAL A 86 -2.80 -8.93 -6.74
C VAL A 86 -1.75 -9.97 -7.11
N THR A 87 -0.59 -9.96 -6.44
CA THR A 87 0.45 -10.98 -6.66
C THR A 87 -0.07 -12.38 -6.35
N ASN A 88 -0.84 -12.51 -5.28
CA ASN A 88 -1.46 -13.75 -4.80
C ASN A 88 -2.82 -14.05 -5.43
N ARG A 89 -3.31 -13.21 -6.35
CA ARG A 89 -4.60 -13.39 -7.05
C ARG A 89 -5.80 -13.55 -6.11
N LEU A 90 -5.75 -12.88 -4.96
CA LEU A 90 -6.84 -12.94 -3.99
C LEU A 90 -8.03 -12.10 -4.47
N VAL A 91 -9.24 -12.59 -4.19
CA VAL A 91 -10.51 -11.92 -4.51
C VAL A 91 -11.50 -12.06 -3.35
N GLY A 92 -12.57 -11.26 -3.36
CA GLY A 92 -13.65 -11.30 -2.36
C GLY A 92 -13.13 -11.24 -0.92
N ASP A 93 -13.69 -12.07 -0.05
CA ASP A 93 -13.36 -12.10 1.38
C ASP A 93 -11.89 -12.45 1.65
N GLY A 94 -11.28 -13.27 0.77
CA GLY A 94 -9.86 -13.60 0.87
C GLY A 94 -8.97 -12.36 0.69
N ALA A 95 -9.31 -11.51 -0.29
CA ALA A 95 -8.64 -10.24 -0.47
C ALA A 95 -8.88 -9.30 0.73
N GLN A 96 -10.10 -9.24 1.24
CA GLN A 96 -10.42 -8.39 2.39
C GLN A 96 -9.65 -8.79 3.65
N ARG A 97 -9.61 -10.07 3.99
CA ARG A 97 -8.83 -10.58 5.13
C ARG A 97 -7.34 -10.28 4.98
N ALA A 98 -6.79 -10.47 3.78
CA ALA A 98 -5.40 -10.17 3.52
C ALA A 98 -5.09 -8.67 3.67
N ARG A 99 -5.96 -7.77 3.18
CA ARG A 99 -5.79 -6.32 3.36
C ARG A 99 -5.75 -5.95 4.84
N THR A 100 -6.72 -6.42 5.62
CA THR A 100 -6.77 -6.15 7.06
C THR A 100 -5.49 -6.61 7.76
N ALA A 101 -5.09 -7.88 7.56
CA ALA A 101 -3.91 -8.44 8.21
C ALA A 101 -2.60 -7.72 7.78
N LEU A 102 -2.48 -7.34 6.52
CA LEU A 102 -1.28 -6.68 6.00
C LEU A 102 -1.19 -5.21 6.43
N LEU A 103 -2.31 -4.50 6.54
CA LEU A 103 -2.36 -3.13 7.06
C LEU A 103 -1.99 -3.11 8.55
N GLU A 104 -2.53 -4.04 9.32
CA GLU A 104 -2.14 -4.25 10.72
C GLU A 104 -0.64 -4.54 10.84
N ALA A 105 -0.12 -5.48 10.03
CA ALA A 105 1.31 -5.79 10.01
C ALA A 105 2.17 -4.58 9.63
N ALA A 106 1.70 -3.71 8.73
CA ALA A 106 2.40 -2.48 8.36
C ALA A 106 2.40 -1.42 9.48
N GLY A 107 1.59 -1.60 10.53
CA GLY A 107 1.37 -0.62 11.59
C GLY A 107 0.43 0.50 11.18
N VAL A 108 -0.36 0.31 10.12
CA VAL A 108 -1.41 1.23 9.70
C VAL A 108 -2.73 0.70 10.22
N VAL A 109 -3.13 1.20 11.39
CA VAL A 109 -4.48 1.00 11.89
C VAL A 109 -5.38 1.99 11.16
N ALA A 110 -6.50 1.53 10.60
CA ALA A 110 -7.50 2.46 10.09
C ALA A 110 -7.89 3.39 11.25
N ALA A 111 -7.67 4.70 11.08
CA ALA A 111 -8.29 5.67 11.97
C ALA A 111 -9.78 5.37 11.95
N GLY A 112 -10.36 5.06 13.11
CA GLY A 112 -11.79 4.81 13.23
C GLY A 112 -12.53 5.94 12.51
N VAL A 113 -13.53 5.57 11.72
CA VAL A 113 -14.45 6.56 11.15
C VAL A 113 -15.07 7.28 12.34
N GLU A 114 -14.60 8.49 12.64
CA GLU A 114 -15.37 9.42 13.45
C GLU A 114 -16.60 9.76 12.63
N THR A 115 -17.66 8.99 12.86
CA THR A 115 -19.01 9.39 12.49
C THR A 115 -19.24 10.73 13.16
N ARG A 116 -19.12 11.83 12.41
CA ARG A 116 -19.71 13.09 12.82
C ARG A 116 -21.21 12.85 12.89
N ALA A 117 -21.71 12.64 14.10
CA ALA A 117 -23.10 12.86 14.42
C ALA A 117 -23.46 14.30 14.04
N ALA A 118 -24.61 14.43 13.38
CA ALA A 118 -25.17 15.65 12.81
C ALA A 118 -25.39 16.76 13.84
#